data_AF-A0A8K0KEH7-F1
#
_entry.id   AF-A0A8K0KEH7-F1
#
_cell.length_a   1.000
_cell.length_b   1.000
_cell.length_c   1.000
_cell.angle_alpha   90.00
_cell.angle_beta   90.00
_cell.angle_gamma   90.00
#
_symmetry.space_group_name_H-M   'P 1'
#
loop_
_entity.id
_entity.type
_entity.pdbx_description
1 polymer ?
#
loop_
_entity_poly.entity_id
_entity_poly.type
_entity_poly.pdbx_seq_one_letter_code
_entity_poly.pdbx_strand_id
1 'polypeptide(L)'
;MSNICCSKVLVCRMFLSREWIGTDGLPETGTGAAVNLGLVMTSFLWGSCVGATGEDSPLSTLHGIIEEVERAADKMKSAKDRLSAFPSVTKSTFHVVYQALATWLVSVVREEEVEVNARMRERVAGGTQASQVSATSGPTMDKKLDWWQIAVKCLHSLVNISKMQDSRRNLSTLLKKSLQFINLFLSNGMLVLDKALCSHPNKVYAILRELQSSTRFLQHLCCDCKVKGDVGLTTHVPPVKRSLEQLVFRVKDMLLKNNCAVAFWVGNLKNKNLQGEEIVSQHVSQDISLNSDEGSAEEEDEDSEDSSKPIQKKQRGKRKIMSDEDDSEV
;
A
#
# COMPACT_ATOMS: atom_id res chain seq x y z
N MET A 1 -15.72 -1.05 -31.75
CA MET A 1 -14.92 -0.34 -30.71
C MET A 1 -13.89 -1.24 -30.04
N SER A 2 -14.16 -2.54 -29.81
CA SER A 2 -13.21 -3.47 -29.15
C SER A 2 -11.84 -3.62 -29.85
N ASN A 3 -11.79 -3.83 -31.18
CA ASN A 3 -10.53 -3.98 -31.93
C ASN A 3 -9.59 -2.77 -31.84
N ILE A 4 -10.13 -1.54 -31.83
CA ILE A 4 -9.32 -0.31 -31.76
C ILE A 4 -8.70 -0.16 -30.37
N CYS A 5 -9.42 -0.57 -29.32
CA CYS A 5 -8.91 -0.47 -27.95
C CYS A 5 -7.79 -1.49 -27.70
N CYS A 6 -7.97 -2.73 -28.17
CA CYS A 6 -6.94 -3.76 -28.12
C CYS A 6 -5.65 -3.34 -28.85
N SER A 7 -5.77 -2.76 -30.06
CA SER A 7 -4.62 -2.23 -30.80
C SER A 7 -3.91 -1.10 -30.05
N LYS A 8 -4.64 -0.20 -29.38
CA LYS A 8 -4.03 0.88 -28.58
C LYS A 8 -3.28 0.35 -27.37
N VAL A 9 -3.82 -0.65 -26.65
CA VAL A 9 -3.13 -1.30 -25.53
C VAL A 9 -1.85 -1.96 -25.99
N LEU A 10 -1.90 -2.69 -27.11
CA LEU A 10 -0.73 -3.35 -27.67
C LEU A 10 0.36 -2.34 -28.03
N VAL A 11 0.00 -1.24 -28.70
CA VAL A 11 0.95 -0.16 -29.03
C VAL A 11 1.55 0.42 -27.77
N CYS A 12 0.75 0.77 -26.75
CA CYS A 12 1.29 1.31 -25.50
C CYS A 12 2.22 0.30 -24.81
N ARG A 13 1.88 -1.00 -24.80
CA ARG A 13 2.73 -2.06 -24.27
C ARG A 13 4.04 -2.18 -25.04
N MET A 14 4.03 -2.06 -26.37
CA MET A 14 5.25 -2.04 -27.19
C MET A 14 6.14 -0.84 -26.84
N PHE A 15 5.55 0.34 -26.64
CA PHE A 15 6.30 1.52 -26.22
C PHE A 15 6.90 1.32 -24.82
N LEU A 16 6.20 0.71 -23.87
CA LEU A 16 6.70 0.42 -22.52
C LEU A 16 7.73 -0.73 -22.49
N SER A 17 7.77 -1.56 -23.54
CA SER A 17 8.65 -2.72 -23.66
C SER A 17 9.97 -2.44 -24.37
N ARG A 18 10.28 -1.17 -24.68
CA ARG A 18 11.49 -0.78 -25.41
C ARG A 18 12.19 0.42 -24.78
N GLU A 19 13.48 0.56 -25.04
CA GLU A 19 14.21 1.78 -24.69
C GLU A 19 13.79 2.95 -25.59
N TRP A 20 13.67 4.14 -25.00
CA TRP A 20 13.34 5.36 -25.73
C TRP A 20 14.64 6.11 -26.01
N ILE A 21 14.87 6.39 -27.29
CA ILE A 21 16.10 7.02 -27.79
C ILE A 21 15.69 8.33 -28.44
N GLY A 22 16.35 9.42 -28.05
CA GLY A 22 16.13 10.76 -28.58
C GLY A 22 16.68 10.92 -30.00
N THR A 23 16.43 12.08 -30.59
CA THR A 23 16.93 12.43 -31.95
C THR A 23 18.45 12.52 -32.02
N ASP A 24 19.12 12.60 -30.87
CA ASP A 24 20.57 12.60 -30.67
C ASP A 24 21.17 11.19 -30.55
N GLY A 25 20.34 10.14 -30.59
CA GLY A 25 20.79 8.75 -30.41
C GLY A 25 21.08 8.36 -28.96
N LEU A 26 20.79 9.25 -27.99
CA LEU A 26 20.97 8.99 -26.56
C LEU A 26 19.64 8.57 -25.91
N PRO A 27 19.67 7.87 -24.76
CA PRO A 27 18.45 7.54 -24.04
C PRO A 27 17.66 8.81 -23.67
N GLU A 28 16.35 8.82 -23.93
CA GLU A 28 15.49 9.92 -23.51
C GLU A 28 15.48 10.01 -21.99
N THR A 29 15.91 11.15 -21.45
CA THR A 29 16.00 11.40 -20.02
C THR A 29 15.37 12.75 -19.65
N GLY A 30 15.13 12.95 -18.35
CA GLY A 30 14.61 14.20 -17.82
C GLY A 30 13.08 14.34 -17.89
N THR A 31 12.61 15.57 -17.76
CA THR A 31 11.18 15.88 -17.56
C THR A 31 10.31 15.52 -18.76
N GLY A 32 10.79 15.74 -19.99
CA GLY A 32 10.05 15.39 -21.21
C GLY A 32 9.78 13.89 -21.33
N ALA A 33 10.82 13.07 -21.09
CA ALA A 33 10.70 11.62 -21.07
C ALA A 33 9.70 11.14 -20.00
N ALA A 34 9.72 11.74 -18.81
CA ALA A 34 8.79 11.43 -17.73
C ALA A 34 7.33 11.77 -18.10
N VAL A 35 7.08 12.90 -18.77
CA VAL A 35 5.75 13.29 -19.23
C VAL A 35 5.23 12.33 -20.29
N ASN A 36 6.04 12.03 -21.32
CA ASN A 36 5.68 11.10 -22.39
C ASN A 36 5.41 9.69 -21.83
N LEU A 37 6.25 9.22 -20.90
CA LEU A 37 6.04 7.94 -20.21
C LEU A 37 4.73 7.93 -19.43
N GLY A 38 4.39 9.03 -18.76
CA GLY A 38 3.13 9.18 -18.03
C GLY A 38 1.92 9.08 -18.96
N LEU A 39 2.00 9.68 -20.15
CA LEU A 39 0.94 9.61 -21.15
C LEU A 39 0.76 8.18 -21.67
N VAL A 40 1.85 7.51 -22.05
CA VAL A 40 1.81 6.11 -22.52
C VAL A 40 1.30 5.19 -21.43
N MET A 41 1.76 5.35 -20.18
CA MET A 41 1.34 4.52 -19.06
C MET A 41 -0.15 4.72 -18.72
N THR A 42 -0.62 5.97 -18.71
CA THR A 42 -2.04 6.27 -18.47
C THR A 42 -2.91 5.72 -19.58
N SER A 43 -2.46 5.81 -20.84
CA SER A 43 -3.17 5.26 -22.00
C SER A 43 -3.20 3.73 -21.99
N PHE A 44 -2.11 3.10 -21.57
CA PHE A 44 -2.01 1.65 -21.36
C PHE A 44 -3.01 1.19 -20.31
N LEU A 45 -3.02 1.83 -19.13
CA LEU A 45 -3.93 1.50 -18.04
C LEU A 45 -5.40 1.76 -18.43
N TRP A 46 -5.68 2.84 -19.15
CA TRP A 46 -7.02 3.11 -19.69
C TRP A 46 -7.51 1.98 -20.61
N GLY A 47 -6.71 1.65 -21.63
CA GLY A 47 -7.09 0.61 -22.57
C GLY A 47 -7.18 -0.77 -21.92
N SER A 48 -6.34 -1.06 -20.92
CA SER A 48 -6.32 -2.36 -20.24
C SER A 48 -7.50 -2.52 -19.27
N CYS A 49 -7.81 -1.49 -18.50
CA CYS A 49 -8.84 -1.56 -17.46
C CYS A 49 -10.24 -1.23 -17.98
N VAL A 50 -10.40 -0.18 -18.79
CA VAL A 50 -11.71 0.29 -19.29
C VAL A 50 -12.01 -0.27 -20.69
N GLY A 51 -10.96 -0.52 -21.45
CA GLY A 51 -11.04 -0.88 -22.86
C GLY A 51 -11.16 -2.37 -23.17
N ALA A 52 -10.86 -3.23 -22.20
CA ALA A 52 -10.91 -4.67 -22.38
C ALA A 52 -12.36 -5.16 -22.30
N THR A 53 -12.84 -5.78 -23.38
CA THR A 53 -14.14 -6.49 -23.42
C THR A 53 -14.03 -7.91 -22.86
N GLY A 54 -13.06 -8.16 -21.97
CA GLY A 54 -12.77 -9.48 -21.40
C GLY A 54 -13.70 -9.85 -20.24
N GLU A 55 -13.57 -11.08 -19.75
CA GLU A 55 -14.30 -11.57 -18.56
C GLU A 55 -13.80 -10.94 -17.25
N ASP A 56 -12.56 -10.46 -17.23
CA ASP A 56 -11.93 -9.90 -16.03
C ASP A 56 -12.40 -8.47 -15.73
N SER A 57 -12.73 -8.21 -14.46
CA SER A 57 -13.09 -6.87 -14.00
C SER A 57 -11.91 -5.88 -14.14
N PRO A 58 -12.16 -4.58 -14.38
CA PRO A 58 -11.12 -3.55 -14.48
C PRO A 58 -10.14 -3.56 -13.31
N LEU A 59 -10.66 -3.84 -12.11
CA LEU A 59 -9.87 -3.91 -10.89
C LEU A 59 -8.96 -5.15 -10.83
N SER A 60 -9.43 -6.30 -11.33
CA SER A 60 -8.61 -7.52 -11.43
C SER A 60 -7.44 -7.33 -12.39
N THR A 61 -7.70 -6.74 -13.56
CA THR A 61 -6.65 -6.39 -14.53
C THR A 61 -5.64 -5.44 -13.93
N LEU A 62 -6.10 -4.39 -13.23
CA LEU A 62 -5.22 -3.46 -12.53
C LEU A 62 -4.38 -4.17 -11.45
N HIS A 63 -4.98 -5.07 -10.68
CA HIS A 63 -4.28 -5.85 -9.66
C HIS A 63 -3.13 -6.66 -10.27
N GLY A 64 -3.38 -7.38 -11.37
CA GLY A 64 -2.34 -8.14 -12.07
C GLY A 64 -1.17 -7.27 -12.55
N ILE A 65 -1.45 -6.07 -13.06
CA ILE A 65 -0.42 -5.11 -13.47
C ILE A 65 0.37 -4.60 -12.25
N ILE A 66 -0.31 -4.28 -11.14
CA ILE A 66 0.35 -3.82 -9.91
C ILE A 66 1.29 -4.92 -9.37
N GLU A 67 0.83 -6.18 -9.31
CA GLU A 67 1.68 -7.28 -8.85
C GLU A 67 2.88 -7.53 -9.80
N GLU A 68 2.70 -7.38 -11.12
CA GLU A 68 3.80 -7.46 -12.08
C GLU A 68 4.87 -6.39 -11.80
N VAL A 69 4.43 -5.16 -11.51
CA VAL A 69 5.32 -4.06 -11.13
C VAL A 69 5.96 -4.30 -9.76
N GLU A 70 5.22 -4.82 -8.78
CA GLU A 70 5.73 -5.14 -7.44
C GLU A 70 6.87 -6.15 -7.51
N ARG A 71 6.67 -7.27 -8.24
CA ARG A 71 7.71 -8.29 -8.44
C ARG A 71 8.94 -7.76 -9.16
N ALA A 72 8.77 -6.78 -10.04
CA ALA A 72 9.86 -6.16 -10.78
C ALA A 72 10.58 -5.05 -9.99
N ALA A 73 9.89 -4.37 -9.07
CA ALA A 73 10.41 -3.22 -8.33
C ALA A 73 11.53 -3.60 -7.34
N ASP A 74 11.49 -4.79 -6.75
CA ASP A 74 12.52 -5.28 -5.82
C ASP A 74 13.91 -5.37 -6.48
N LYS A 75 13.94 -5.65 -7.79
CA LYS A 75 15.17 -5.83 -8.56
C LYS A 75 15.85 -4.51 -8.94
N MET A 76 15.20 -3.37 -8.75
CA MET A 76 15.73 -2.06 -9.15
C MET A 76 16.51 -1.37 -8.03
N LYS A 77 17.80 -1.70 -7.90
CA LYS A 77 18.68 -1.19 -6.84
C LYS A 77 19.58 -0.06 -7.35
N SER A 78 20.15 -0.20 -8.53
CA SER A 78 21.03 0.77 -9.19
C SER A 78 20.26 1.79 -10.03
N ALA A 79 20.86 2.96 -10.29
CA ALA A 79 20.30 3.99 -11.17
C ALA A 79 20.17 3.53 -12.63
N LYS A 80 20.97 2.54 -13.04
CA LYS A 80 20.93 1.94 -14.38
C LYS A 80 19.90 0.83 -14.52
N ASP A 81 19.33 0.38 -13.40
CA ASP A 81 18.35 -0.70 -13.43
C ASP A 81 17.07 -0.22 -14.06
N ARG A 82 16.45 -1.14 -14.80
CA ARG A 82 15.20 -0.93 -15.52
C ARG A 82 14.15 -1.87 -14.96
N LEU A 83 12.90 -1.42 -15.00
CA LEU A 83 11.78 -2.26 -14.57
C LEU A 83 11.59 -3.39 -15.58
N SER A 84 11.72 -4.65 -15.17
CA SER A 84 11.61 -5.77 -16.12
C SER A 84 10.23 -5.87 -16.77
N ALA A 85 9.17 -5.43 -16.08
CA ALA A 85 7.83 -5.35 -16.63
C ALA A 85 7.71 -4.26 -17.72
N PHE A 86 8.43 -3.16 -17.56
CA PHE A 86 8.42 -2.01 -18.47
C PHE A 86 9.85 -1.45 -18.66
N PRO A 87 10.67 -2.06 -19.54
CA PRO A 87 12.05 -1.65 -19.81
C PRO A 87 12.29 -0.15 -20.09
N SER A 88 11.27 0.59 -20.54
CA SER A 88 11.34 2.05 -20.71
C SER A 88 11.50 2.81 -19.38
N VAL A 89 11.18 2.17 -18.26
CA VAL A 89 11.17 2.76 -16.93
C VAL A 89 12.53 2.54 -16.27
N THR A 90 13.15 3.63 -15.86
CA THR A 90 14.38 3.63 -15.06
C THR A 90 14.05 3.97 -13.61
N LYS A 91 15.02 3.81 -12.70
CA LYS A 91 14.88 4.26 -11.31
C LYS A 91 14.45 5.74 -11.19
N SER A 92 14.94 6.60 -12.09
CA SER A 92 14.61 8.04 -12.09
C SER A 92 13.16 8.33 -12.50
N THR A 93 12.57 7.50 -13.37
CA THR A 93 11.21 7.67 -13.91
C THR A 93 10.18 6.75 -13.27
N PHE A 94 10.57 5.85 -12.37
CA PHE A 94 9.68 4.91 -11.69
C PHE A 94 8.49 5.57 -11.00
N HIS A 95 8.68 6.76 -10.44
CA HIS A 95 7.62 7.53 -9.80
C HIS A 95 6.43 7.84 -10.72
N VAL A 96 6.66 7.92 -12.04
CA VAL A 96 5.61 8.12 -13.04
C VAL A 96 4.69 6.91 -13.11
N VAL A 97 5.26 5.70 -13.14
CA VAL A 97 4.51 4.44 -13.14
C VAL A 97 3.75 4.28 -11.84
N TYR A 98 4.43 4.48 -10.71
CA TYR A 98 3.81 4.40 -9.40
C TYR A 98 2.61 5.35 -9.27
N GLN A 99 2.76 6.59 -9.73
CA GLN A 99 1.70 7.58 -9.71
C GLN A 99 0.52 7.22 -10.62
N ALA A 100 0.78 6.64 -11.79
CA ALA A 100 -0.26 6.18 -12.69
C ALA A 100 -1.08 5.05 -12.04
N LEU A 101 -0.42 4.01 -11.50
CA LEU A 101 -1.08 2.88 -10.85
C LEU A 101 -1.94 3.32 -9.66
N ALA A 102 -1.39 4.15 -8.76
CA ALA A 102 -2.12 4.64 -7.60
C ALA A 102 -3.30 5.55 -7.98
N THR A 103 -3.18 6.32 -9.07
CA THR A 103 -4.28 7.13 -9.60
C THR A 103 -5.38 6.25 -10.15
N TRP A 104 -5.01 5.23 -10.93
CA TRP A 104 -5.94 4.29 -11.55
C TRP A 104 -6.71 3.45 -10.53
N LEU A 105 -6.08 3.04 -9.43
CA LEU A 105 -6.79 2.36 -8.33
C LEU A 105 -7.94 3.23 -7.80
N VAL A 106 -7.67 4.50 -7.51
CA VAL A 106 -8.70 5.43 -7.02
C VAL A 106 -9.78 5.69 -8.07
N SER A 107 -9.41 5.81 -9.35
CA SER A 107 -10.37 6.02 -10.44
C SER A 107 -11.31 4.82 -10.59
N VAL A 108 -10.78 3.59 -10.66
CA VAL A 108 -11.60 2.37 -10.79
C VAL A 108 -12.54 2.22 -9.59
N VAL A 109 -12.05 2.48 -8.37
CA VAL A 109 -12.89 2.37 -7.17
C VAL A 109 -13.99 3.43 -7.14
N ARG A 110 -13.70 4.64 -7.63
CA ARG A 110 -14.67 5.73 -7.74
C ARG A 110 -15.72 5.46 -8.82
N GLU A 111 -15.32 4.92 -9.96
CA GLU A 111 -16.25 4.61 -11.06
C GLU A 111 -17.26 3.54 -10.65
N GLU A 112 -16.82 2.48 -9.97
CA GLU A 112 -17.71 1.46 -9.39
C GLU A 112 -18.73 2.08 -8.41
N GLU A 113 -18.31 3.02 -7.56
CA GLU A 113 -19.21 3.75 -6.66
C GLU A 113 -20.29 4.52 -7.44
N VAL A 114 -19.90 5.24 -8.50
CA VAL A 114 -20.84 6.03 -9.30
C VAL A 114 -21.88 5.12 -9.95
N GLU A 115 -21.45 3.99 -10.50
CA GLU A 115 -22.35 3.03 -11.15
C GLU A 115 -23.30 2.37 -10.15
N VAL A 116 -22.81 1.96 -8.98
CA VAL A 116 -23.65 1.40 -7.90
C VAL A 116 -24.69 2.42 -7.43
N ASN A 117 -24.30 3.69 -7.27
CA ASN A 117 -25.19 4.77 -6.87
C ASN A 117 -26.23 5.12 -7.96
N ALA A 118 -25.85 5.09 -9.24
CA ALA A 118 -26.77 5.28 -10.36
C ALA A 118 -27.84 4.18 -10.38
N ARG A 119 -27.45 2.90 -10.28
CA ARG A 119 -28.37 1.75 -10.22
C ARG A 119 -29.33 1.84 -9.02
N MET A 120 -28.86 2.36 -7.88
CA MET A 120 -29.72 2.56 -6.72
C MET A 120 -30.77 3.66 -6.95
N ARG A 121 -30.39 4.79 -7.59
CA ARG A 121 -31.33 5.88 -7.90
C ARG A 121 -32.41 5.46 -8.89
N GLU A 122 -32.05 4.70 -9.92
CA GLU A 122 -33.02 4.17 -10.89
C GLU A 122 -34.05 3.25 -10.23
N ARG A 123 -33.64 2.41 -9.28
CA ARG A 123 -34.56 1.53 -8.52
C ARG A 123 -35.52 2.28 -7.60
N VAL A 124 -35.12 3.46 -7.11
CA VAL A 124 -35.96 4.31 -6.27
C VAL A 124 -36.91 5.18 -7.12
N ALA A 125 -36.46 5.61 -8.30
CA ALA A 125 -37.26 6.36 -9.26
C ALA A 125 -38.30 5.49 -10.00
N GLY A 126 -37.98 4.22 -10.25
CA GLY A 126 -38.88 3.24 -10.86
C GLY A 126 -39.84 2.64 -9.83
N GLY A 127 -40.76 3.46 -9.31
CA GLY A 127 -41.76 3.08 -8.31
C GLY A 127 -42.42 1.73 -8.58
N THR A 128 -42.52 0.92 -7.52
CA THR A 128 -43.20 -0.37 -7.39
C THR A 128 -44.12 -0.79 -8.54
N GLN A 129 -43.62 -1.66 -9.42
CA GLN A 129 -44.43 -2.77 -9.93
C GLN A 129 -43.71 -4.08 -9.61
N ALA A 130 -44.13 -4.68 -8.49
CA ALA A 130 -43.89 -6.09 -8.22
C ALA A 130 -44.75 -6.90 -9.20
N SER A 131 -44.20 -7.23 -10.36
CA SER A 131 -44.72 -8.31 -11.19
C SER A 131 -43.56 -9.05 -11.84
N GLN A 132 -43.61 -10.37 -11.73
CA GLN A 132 -42.56 -11.33 -12.05
C GLN A 132 -42.01 -11.15 -13.47
N VAL A 133 -40.79 -10.64 -13.61
CA VAL A 133 -39.87 -10.99 -14.72
C VAL A 133 -38.42 -10.87 -14.23
N SER A 134 -37.76 -12.02 -14.14
CA SER A 134 -36.31 -12.25 -13.99
C SER A 134 -35.60 -11.61 -12.80
N ALA A 135 -34.94 -12.45 -12.00
CA ALA A 135 -33.83 -12.08 -11.14
C ALA A 135 -32.74 -11.38 -11.97
N THR A 136 -32.87 -10.08 -12.20
CA THR A 136 -31.84 -9.25 -12.82
C THR A 136 -30.79 -8.98 -11.74
N SER A 137 -29.85 -9.89 -11.73
CA SER A 137 -28.82 -10.15 -10.75
C SER A 137 -27.89 -8.94 -10.54
N GLY A 138 -28.15 -8.15 -9.50
CA GLY A 138 -27.07 -7.41 -8.87
C GLY A 138 -25.95 -8.38 -8.45
N PRO A 139 -24.67 -7.96 -8.42
CA PRO A 139 -23.59 -8.82 -7.97
C PRO A 139 -23.91 -9.35 -6.56
N THR A 140 -23.74 -10.65 -6.36
CA THR A 140 -23.94 -11.32 -5.07
C THR A 140 -23.08 -10.64 -4.00
N MET A 141 -23.46 -10.77 -2.73
CA MET A 141 -22.66 -10.20 -1.63
C MET A 141 -21.21 -10.70 -1.70
N ASP A 142 -21.02 -11.98 -2.04
CA ASP A 142 -19.70 -12.56 -2.28
C ASP A 142 -18.90 -11.80 -3.34
N LYS A 143 -19.47 -11.57 -4.53
CA LYS A 143 -18.77 -10.83 -5.59
C LYS A 143 -18.35 -9.43 -5.14
N LYS A 144 -19.16 -8.75 -4.31
CA LYS A 144 -18.82 -7.44 -3.76
C LYS A 144 -17.67 -7.52 -2.75
N LEU A 145 -17.67 -8.54 -1.89
CA LEU A 145 -16.58 -8.77 -0.94
C LEU A 145 -15.28 -9.11 -1.67
N ASP A 146 -15.34 -10.00 -2.66
CA ASP A 146 -14.19 -10.40 -3.46
C ASP A 146 -13.61 -9.18 -4.20
N TRP A 147 -14.47 -8.31 -4.75
CA TRP A 147 -14.05 -7.05 -5.36
C TRP A 147 -13.35 -6.12 -4.36
N TRP A 148 -13.90 -5.91 -3.17
CA TRP A 148 -13.26 -5.09 -2.13
C TRP A 148 -11.95 -5.71 -1.62
N GLN A 149 -11.88 -7.04 -1.57
CA GLN A 149 -10.65 -7.74 -1.24
C GLN A 149 -9.55 -7.45 -2.26
N ILE A 150 -9.86 -7.50 -3.56
CA ILE A 150 -8.91 -7.13 -4.61
C ILE A 150 -8.53 -5.65 -4.47
N ALA A 151 -9.48 -4.76 -4.20
CA ALA A 151 -9.21 -3.32 -4.04
C ALA A 151 -8.21 -3.03 -2.91
N VAL A 152 -8.39 -3.71 -1.78
CA VAL A 152 -7.48 -3.61 -0.63
C VAL A 152 -6.12 -4.24 -0.93
N LYS A 153 -6.06 -5.37 -1.64
CA LYS A 153 -4.80 -5.98 -2.10
C LYS A 153 -4.02 -5.05 -3.05
N CYS A 154 -4.69 -4.34 -3.96
CA CYS A 154 -4.05 -3.32 -4.79
C CYS A 154 -3.40 -2.23 -3.94
N LEU A 155 -4.10 -1.73 -2.91
CA LEU A 155 -3.53 -0.74 -1.98
C LEU A 155 -2.31 -1.32 -1.24
N HIS A 156 -2.42 -2.56 -0.75
CA HIS A 156 -1.33 -3.23 -0.04
C HIS A 156 -0.07 -3.39 -0.92
N SER A 157 -0.26 -3.83 -2.16
CA SER A 157 0.80 -3.98 -3.15
C SER A 157 1.48 -2.63 -3.46
N LEU A 158 0.69 -1.55 -3.59
CA LEU A 158 1.24 -0.19 -3.74
C LEU A 158 2.04 0.25 -2.50
N VAL A 159 1.59 -0.08 -1.29
CA VAL A 159 2.34 0.15 -0.06
C VAL A 159 3.68 -0.59 -0.11
N ASN A 160 3.71 -1.86 -0.51
CA ASN A 160 4.95 -2.63 -0.62
C ASN A 160 5.90 -2.07 -1.69
N ILE A 161 5.38 -1.68 -2.85
CA ILE A 161 6.15 -0.95 -3.87
C ILE A 161 6.78 0.30 -3.27
N SER A 162 6.05 1.07 -2.47
CA SER A 162 6.58 2.28 -1.84
C SER A 162 7.65 2.02 -0.78
N LYS A 163 7.63 0.84 -0.11
CA LYS A 163 8.69 0.41 0.80
C LYS A 163 9.97 0.09 0.04
N MET A 164 9.85 -0.60 -1.10
CA MET A 164 10.99 -0.96 -1.95
C MET A 164 11.58 0.25 -2.68
N GLN A 165 10.73 1.20 -3.07
CA GLN A 165 11.09 2.39 -3.84
C GLN A 165 10.63 3.66 -3.10
N ASP A 166 11.34 3.99 -2.03
CA ASP A 166 11.00 5.01 -1.01
C ASP A 166 11.22 6.48 -1.44
N SER A 167 11.22 6.75 -2.75
CA SER A 167 11.44 8.11 -3.24
C SER A 167 10.36 9.09 -2.72
N ARG A 168 10.76 10.33 -2.42
CA ARG A 168 9.86 11.40 -1.96
C ARG A 168 8.58 11.55 -2.80
N ARG A 169 8.70 11.40 -4.13
CA ARG A 169 7.56 11.48 -5.07
C ARG A 169 6.58 10.32 -4.88
N ASN A 170 7.09 9.11 -4.63
CA ASN A 170 6.27 7.94 -4.35
C ASN A 170 5.54 8.08 -3.02
N LEU A 171 6.25 8.48 -1.96
CA LEU A 171 5.65 8.67 -0.64
C LEU A 171 4.57 9.77 -0.66
N SER A 172 4.82 10.89 -1.35
CA SER A 172 3.81 11.95 -1.53
C SER A 172 2.57 11.43 -2.26
N THR A 173 2.78 10.61 -3.30
CA THR A 173 1.68 10.04 -4.08
C THR A 173 0.89 9.02 -3.27
N LEU A 174 1.58 8.18 -2.48
CA LEU A 174 0.95 7.22 -1.58
C LEU A 174 0.02 7.94 -0.60
N LEU A 175 0.52 8.94 0.15
CA LEU A 175 -0.29 9.67 1.13
C LEU A 175 -1.55 10.29 0.48
N LYS A 176 -1.41 10.93 -0.69
CA LYS A 176 -2.53 11.55 -1.42
C LYS A 176 -3.56 10.53 -1.90
N LYS A 177 -3.12 9.43 -2.49
CA LYS A 177 -4.00 8.45 -3.15
C LYS A 177 -4.60 7.48 -2.14
N SER A 178 -3.85 7.05 -1.13
CA SER A 178 -4.37 6.27 -0.01
C SER A 178 -5.42 7.04 0.78
N LEU A 179 -5.27 8.34 1.00
CA LEU A 179 -6.32 9.17 1.59
C LEU A 179 -7.63 9.09 0.80
N GLN A 180 -7.56 9.24 -0.53
CA GLN A 180 -8.73 9.15 -1.40
C GLN A 180 -9.35 7.76 -1.35
N PHE A 181 -8.53 6.71 -1.43
CA PHE A 181 -8.99 5.33 -1.32
C PHE A 181 -9.68 5.04 0.03
N ILE A 182 -9.07 5.44 1.15
CA ILE A 182 -9.62 5.23 2.49
C ILE A 182 -10.97 5.93 2.63
N ASN A 183 -11.11 7.15 2.11
CA ASN A 183 -12.39 7.85 2.13
C ASN A 183 -13.46 7.14 1.28
N LEU A 184 -13.09 6.56 0.12
CA LEU A 184 -13.99 5.74 -0.69
C LEU A 184 -14.38 4.45 0.04
N PHE A 185 -13.43 3.80 0.71
CA PHE A 185 -13.67 2.61 1.53
C PHE A 185 -14.60 2.91 2.72
N LEU A 186 -14.37 4.03 3.41
CA LEU A 186 -15.23 4.50 4.51
C LEU A 186 -16.67 4.73 4.07
N SER A 187 -16.87 5.31 2.88
CA SER A 187 -18.21 5.59 2.35
C SER A 187 -18.92 4.33 1.85
N ASN A 188 -18.22 3.44 1.16
CA ASN A 188 -18.85 2.34 0.42
C ASN A 188 -18.44 0.95 0.90
N GLY A 189 -17.14 0.75 1.14
CA GLY A 189 -16.60 -0.52 1.65
C GLY A 189 -17.19 -0.89 2.99
N MET A 190 -17.24 0.07 3.93
CA MET A 190 -17.87 -0.14 5.24
C MET A 190 -19.35 -0.54 5.12
N LEU A 191 -20.13 0.05 4.20
CA LEU A 191 -21.53 -0.33 4.01
C LEU A 191 -21.70 -1.77 3.50
N VAL A 192 -20.75 -2.27 2.70
CA VAL A 192 -20.75 -3.65 2.22
C VAL A 192 -20.36 -4.59 3.38
N LEU A 193 -19.31 -4.25 4.11
CA LEU A 193 -18.83 -5.03 5.26
C LEU A 193 -19.90 -5.12 6.36
N ASP A 194 -20.55 -4.00 6.71
CA ASP A 194 -21.63 -3.94 7.70
C ASP A 194 -22.75 -4.95 7.39
N LYS A 195 -23.15 -5.03 6.11
CA LYS A 195 -24.20 -5.94 5.64
C LYS A 195 -23.74 -7.38 5.53
N ALA A 196 -22.46 -7.59 5.23
CA ALA A 196 -21.89 -8.91 5.01
C ALA A 196 -21.41 -9.59 6.29
N LEU A 197 -21.18 -8.85 7.38
CA LEU A 197 -20.51 -9.36 8.57
C LEU A 197 -21.18 -10.61 9.17
N CYS A 198 -22.52 -10.63 9.24
CA CYS A 198 -23.25 -11.79 9.77
C CYS A 198 -23.24 -13.00 8.82
N SER A 199 -23.18 -12.78 7.50
CA SER A 199 -23.27 -13.86 6.51
C SER A 199 -21.91 -14.41 6.09
N HIS A 200 -20.88 -13.56 6.03
CA HIS A 200 -19.53 -13.90 5.56
C HIS A 200 -18.43 -13.31 6.48
N PRO A 201 -18.45 -13.61 7.80
CA PRO A 201 -17.54 -12.97 8.76
C PRO A 201 -16.06 -13.19 8.41
N ASN A 202 -15.68 -14.39 7.98
CA ASN A 202 -14.29 -14.72 7.63
C ASN A 202 -13.75 -13.86 6.49
N LYS A 203 -14.55 -13.62 5.44
CA LYS A 203 -14.15 -12.75 4.32
C LYS A 203 -14.01 -11.30 4.77
N VAL A 204 -14.94 -10.82 5.60
CA VAL A 204 -14.87 -9.47 6.17
C VAL A 204 -13.60 -9.30 7.01
N TYR A 205 -13.28 -10.26 7.88
CA TYR A 205 -12.06 -10.22 8.69
C TYR A 205 -10.78 -10.26 7.84
N ALA A 206 -10.76 -11.05 6.76
CA ALA A 206 -9.62 -11.08 5.85
C ALA A 206 -9.39 -9.70 5.19
N ILE A 207 -10.45 -9.04 4.72
CA ILE A 207 -10.37 -7.69 4.13
C ILE A 207 -9.86 -6.68 5.17
N LEU A 208 -10.39 -6.71 6.39
CA LEU A 208 -9.97 -5.79 7.45
C LEU A 208 -8.52 -6.00 7.87
N ARG A 209 -8.07 -7.26 7.95
CA ARG A 209 -6.69 -7.60 8.29
C ARG A 209 -5.70 -7.06 7.25
N GLU A 210 -5.99 -7.27 5.97
CA GLU A 210 -5.19 -6.77 4.85
C GLU A 210 -5.13 -5.23 4.85
N LEU A 211 -6.29 -4.59 5.07
CA LEU A 211 -6.37 -3.14 5.15
C LEU A 211 -5.56 -2.60 6.33
N GLN A 212 -5.61 -3.28 7.48
CA GLN A 212 -4.89 -2.85 8.68
C GLN A 212 -3.36 -2.88 8.50
N SER A 213 -2.82 -3.86 7.77
CA SER A 213 -1.40 -3.89 7.41
C SER A 213 -1.00 -2.63 6.62
N SER A 214 -1.83 -2.25 5.65
CA SER A 214 -1.61 -1.06 4.82
C SER A 214 -1.74 0.24 5.62
N THR A 215 -2.73 0.34 6.50
CA THR A 215 -2.96 1.55 7.32
C THR A 215 -1.91 1.73 8.43
N ARG A 216 -1.38 0.63 8.98
CA ARG A 216 -0.25 0.69 9.92
C ARG A 216 0.98 1.32 9.27
N PHE A 217 1.32 0.92 8.04
CA PHE A 217 2.41 1.54 7.31
C PHE A 217 2.17 3.04 7.06
N LEU A 218 0.97 3.43 6.65
CA LEU A 218 0.61 4.84 6.48
C LEU A 218 0.76 5.64 7.78
N GLN A 219 0.41 5.04 8.92
CA GLN A 219 0.58 5.68 10.24
C GLN A 219 2.05 5.93 10.56
N HIS A 220 2.92 4.92 10.35
CA HIS A 220 4.37 5.06 10.52
C HIS A 220 4.94 6.12 9.57
N LEU A 221 4.56 6.08 8.29
CA LEU A 221 4.97 7.07 7.30
C LEU A 221 4.56 8.50 7.69
N CYS A 222 3.35 8.68 8.21
CA CYS A 222 2.88 9.97 8.72
C CYS A 222 3.71 10.49 9.92
N CYS A 223 4.14 9.59 10.82
CA CYS A 223 5.04 9.95 11.92
C CYS A 223 6.43 10.34 11.39
N ASP A 224 6.97 9.58 10.46
CA ASP A 224 8.25 9.84 9.81
C ASP A 224 8.28 11.19 9.08
N CYS A 225 7.22 11.53 8.35
CA CYS A 225 7.12 12.81 7.66
C CYS A 225 7.17 13.98 8.65
N LYS A 226 6.55 13.83 9.83
CA LYS A 226 6.54 14.84 10.89
C LYS A 226 7.93 15.01 11.50
N VAL A 227 8.66 13.92 11.73
CA VAL A 227 10.02 13.97 12.30
C VAL A 227 11.02 14.57 11.31
N LYS A 228 10.94 14.19 10.03
CA LYS A 228 11.85 14.66 8.97
C LYS A 228 11.61 16.13 8.57
N GLY A 229 10.47 16.71 8.93
CA GLY A 229 10.16 18.13 8.66
C GLY A 229 9.99 18.48 7.18
N ASP A 230 9.74 17.50 6.30
CA ASP A 230 9.48 17.79 4.88
C ASP A 230 8.12 18.47 4.75
N VAL A 231 8.14 19.79 4.54
CA VAL A 231 6.94 20.63 4.46
C VAL A 231 5.93 20.09 3.45
N GLY A 232 6.41 19.60 2.29
CA GLY A 232 5.53 19.11 1.21
C GLY A 232 4.84 17.78 1.51
N LEU A 233 5.44 16.93 2.36
CA LEU A 233 4.81 15.69 2.84
C LEU A 233 3.94 15.95 4.06
N THR A 234 4.38 16.84 4.95
CA THR A 234 3.71 17.17 6.21
C THR A 234 2.32 17.75 5.99
N THR A 235 2.08 18.50 4.90
CA THR A 235 0.74 19.01 4.53
C THR A 235 -0.30 17.88 4.36
N HIS A 236 0.11 16.69 3.96
CA HIS A 236 -0.80 15.55 3.76
C HIS A 236 -1.06 14.73 5.03
N VAL A 237 -0.25 14.91 6.08
CA VAL A 237 -0.33 14.10 7.30
C VAL A 237 -1.63 14.30 8.08
N PRO A 238 -2.12 15.53 8.38
CA PRO A 238 -3.31 15.69 9.20
C PRO A 238 -4.58 15.07 8.59
N PRO A 239 -4.89 15.25 7.28
CA PRO A 239 -6.03 14.60 6.65
C PRO A 239 -5.93 13.07 6.67
N VAL A 240 -4.74 12.51 6.41
CA VAL A 240 -4.53 11.04 6.44
C VAL A 240 -4.79 10.48 7.82
N LYS A 241 -4.19 11.06 8.88
CA LYS A 241 -4.41 10.61 10.26
C LYS A 241 -5.89 10.63 10.65
N ARG A 242 -6.59 11.70 10.31
CA ARG A 242 -8.04 11.82 10.58
C ARG A 242 -8.84 10.70 9.89
N SER A 243 -8.58 10.43 8.62
CA SER A 243 -9.28 9.35 7.91
C SER A 243 -8.94 7.96 8.48
N LEU A 244 -7.71 7.75 8.94
CA LEU A 244 -7.30 6.51 9.61
C LEU A 244 -8.00 6.31 10.97
N GLU A 245 -8.10 7.38 11.78
CA GLU A 245 -8.84 7.36 13.04
C GLU A 245 -10.34 7.09 12.82
N GLN A 246 -10.94 7.73 11.81
CA GLN A 246 -12.33 7.49 11.42
C GLN A 246 -12.55 6.04 10.98
N LEU A 247 -11.61 5.45 10.24
CA LEU A 247 -11.67 4.04 9.86
C LEU A 247 -11.67 3.12 11.08
N VAL A 248 -10.77 3.33 12.03
CA VAL A 248 -10.74 2.54 13.27
C VAL A 248 -12.06 2.68 14.03
N PHE A 249 -12.60 3.89 14.14
CA PHE A 249 -13.88 4.12 14.82
C PHE A 249 -15.03 3.40 14.11
N ARG A 250 -15.14 3.49 12.77
CA ARG A 250 -16.18 2.83 11.99
C ARG A 250 -16.11 1.32 12.06
N VAL A 251 -14.91 0.74 12.03
CA VAL A 251 -14.72 -0.71 12.20
C VAL A 251 -15.15 -1.16 13.60
N LYS A 252 -14.80 -0.40 14.66
CA LYS A 252 -15.26 -0.68 16.02
C LYS A 252 -16.78 -0.63 16.13
N ASP A 253 -17.40 0.42 15.61
CA ASP A 253 -18.85 0.61 15.60
C ASP A 253 -19.59 -0.53 14.88
N MET A 254 -19.10 -0.95 13.71
CA MET A 254 -19.63 -2.12 12.99
C MET A 254 -19.59 -3.40 13.83
N LEU A 255 -18.46 -3.69 14.48
CA LEU A 255 -18.29 -4.92 15.26
C LEU A 255 -19.20 -4.94 16.49
N LEU A 256 -19.35 -3.80 17.18
CA LEU A 256 -20.24 -3.65 18.33
C LEU A 256 -21.71 -3.86 17.95
N LYS A 257 -22.17 -3.25 16.84
CA LYS A 257 -23.56 -3.36 16.37
C LYS A 257 -23.98 -4.78 16.01
N ASN A 258 -23.04 -5.61 15.55
CA ASN A 258 -23.32 -6.99 15.15
C ASN A 258 -23.11 -8.00 16.29
N ASN A 259 -22.97 -7.53 17.55
CA ASN A 259 -22.69 -8.33 18.75
C ASN A 259 -21.49 -9.29 18.58
N CYS A 260 -20.59 -8.98 17.64
CA CYS A 260 -19.39 -9.72 17.33
C CYS A 260 -18.24 -9.20 18.21
N ALA A 261 -18.46 -9.15 19.53
CA ALA A 261 -17.47 -8.67 20.50
C ALA A 261 -16.30 -9.65 20.67
N VAL A 262 -16.40 -10.87 20.14
CA VAL A 262 -15.43 -11.96 20.33
C VAL A 262 -14.17 -11.82 19.46
N ALA A 263 -14.08 -10.80 18.59
CA ALA A 263 -12.88 -10.50 17.80
C ALA A 263 -12.34 -9.10 18.13
N PHE A 264 -12.01 -8.85 19.40
CA PHE A 264 -11.39 -7.60 19.84
C PHE A 264 -9.91 -7.56 19.41
N TRP A 265 -9.67 -7.30 18.12
CA TRP A 265 -8.34 -7.10 17.52
C TRP A 265 -7.95 -5.61 17.49
N VAL A 266 -8.18 -4.90 18.59
CA VAL A 266 -7.67 -3.55 18.75
C VAL A 266 -6.41 -3.66 19.60
N GLY A 267 -5.35 -4.18 18.97
CA GLY A 267 -4.02 -4.19 19.58
C GLY A 267 -3.58 -2.76 19.93
N ASN A 268 -2.97 -2.60 21.10
CA ASN A 268 -2.50 -1.31 21.60
C ASN A 268 -1.52 -0.66 20.61
N LEU A 269 -1.73 0.64 20.39
CA LEU A 269 -1.03 1.46 19.41
C LEU A 269 0.36 1.84 19.93
N LYS A 270 1.36 0.98 19.73
CA LYS A 270 2.77 1.36 19.97
C LYS A 270 3.29 2.20 18.80
N ASN A 271 3.77 3.41 19.09
CA ASN A 271 4.45 4.24 18.09
C ASN A 271 5.79 3.58 17.73
N LYS A 272 5.96 3.15 16.48
CA LYS A 272 7.24 2.63 15.96
C LYS A 272 7.75 3.47 14.79
N ASN A 273 9.06 3.52 14.59
CA ASN A 273 9.68 4.10 13.39
C ASN A 273 9.59 3.13 12.20
N LEU A 274 10.00 3.55 10.99
CA LEU A 274 10.02 2.69 9.80
C LEU A 274 10.97 1.47 9.91
N GLN A 275 11.87 1.46 10.90
CA GLN A 275 12.77 0.35 11.23
C GLN A 275 12.18 -0.59 12.31
N GLY A 276 10.97 -0.31 12.81
CA GLY A 276 10.29 -1.14 13.81
C GLY A 276 10.67 -0.87 15.27
N GLU A 277 11.53 0.12 15.53
CA GLU A 277 11.92 0.53 16.88
C GLU A 277 10.85 1.42 17.52
N GLU A 278 10.61 1.21 18.81
CA GLU A 278 9.58 1.94 19.57
C GLU A 278 10.01 3.40 19.80
N ILE A 279 9.20 4.35 19.30
CA ILE A 279 9.39 5.77 19.54
C ILE A 279 8.79 6.08 20.91
N VAL A 280 9.65 6.19 21.92
CA VAL A 280 9.27 6.65 23.26
C VAL A 280 8.95 8.15 23.20
N SER A 281 7.68 8.50 22.96
CA SER A 281 7.24 9.89 23.04
C SER A 281 7.12 10.29 24.51
N GLN A 282 8.10 11.03 25.03
CA GLN A 282 7.96 11.75 26.29
C GLN A 282 6.90 12.87 26.14
N HIS A 283 5.93 12.92 27.07
CA HIS A 283 4.82 13.90 27.25
C HIS A 283 3.65 13.80 26.21
N VAL A 284 2.34 13.67 26.53
CA VAL A 284 1.49 13.89 27.73
C VAL A 284 0.22 13.01 27.64
N SER A 285 -0.34 12.67 28.81
CA SER A 285 -1.75 12.33 29.12
C SER A 285 -2.15 10.84 29.17
N GLN A 286 -1.82 10.25 30.31
CA GLN A 286 -2.70 9.54 31.27
C GLN A 286 -4.04 8.94 30.77
N ASP A 287 -4.24 7.68 31.20
CA ASP A 287 -5.44 6.81 31.17
C ASP A 287 -5.82 6.11 29.86
N ILE A 288 -5.48 4.82 29.75
CA ILE A 288 -6.30 3.69 30.25
C ILE A 288 -5.38 2.46 30.34
N SER A 289 -5.14 2.01 31.57
CA SER A 289 -4.53 0.71 31.87
C SER A 289 -5.56 -0.40 31.67
N LEU A 290 -5.28 -1.33 30.75
CA LEU A 290 -5.83 -2.69 30.79
C LEU A 290 -4.72 -3.65 30.35
N ASN A 291 -4.09 -4.28 31.34
CA ASN A 291 -3.21 -5.42 31.20
C ASN A 291 -4.01 -6.64 30.69
N SER A 292 -3.51 -7.30 29.66
CA SER A 292 -3.34 -8.75 29.69
C SER A 292 -2.11 -9.08 28.86
N ASP A 293 -1.11 -9.56 29.57
CA ASP A 293 0.11 -10.19 29.10
C ASP A 293 -0.21 -11.59 28.53
N GLU A 294 0.80 -12.15 27.85
CA GLU A 294 0.97 -13.47 27.26
C GLU A 294 0.56 -13.71 25.80
N GLY A 295 1.58 -14.08 25.01
CA GLY A 295 1.44 -14.77 23.72
C GLY A 295 2.27 -14.25 22.56
N SER A 296 3.46 -13.65 22.79
CA SER A 296 4.43 -13.39 21.72
C SER A 296 5.05 -14.73 21.30
N ALA A 297 4.60 -15.29 20.17
CA ALA A 297 5.38 -16.28 19.46
C ALA A 297 6.53 -15.55 18.78
N GLU A 298 7.67 -15.56 19.45
CA GLU A 298 8.97 -15.19 18.93
C GLU A 298 9.37 -16.24 17.88
N GLU A 299 9.71 -15.81 16.67
CA GLU A 299 10.56 -16.59 15.78
C GLU A 299 11.99 -16.34 16.24
N GLU A 300 12.56 -17.31 16.95
CA GLU A 300 13.97 -17.37 17.31
C GLU A 300 14.79 -17.75 16.07
N ASP A 301 15.70 -16.87 15.65
CA ASP A 301 16.85 -17.22 14.81
C ASP A 301 17.84 -18.02 15.67
N GLU A 302 17.90 -19.34 15.46
CA GLU A 302 18.99 -20.19 15.96
C GLU A 302 20.27 -19.91 15.16
N ASP A 303 21.24 -19.26 15.79
CA ASP A 303 22.64 -19.35 15.39
C ASP A 303 23.46 -19.75 16.63
N SER A 304 23.94 -20.99 16.65
CA SER A 304 24.92 -21.47 17.63
C SER A 304 26.04 -22.26 16.95
N GLU A 305 27.26 -21.80 17.20
CA GLU A 305 28.53 -22.38 16.79
C GLU A 305 28.85 -23.70 17.54
N ASP A 306 29.52 -24.66 16.88
CA ASP A 306 30.88 -25.14 17.24
C ASP A 306 31.29 -26.43 16.50
N SER A 307 32.46 -26.41 15.86
CA SER A 307 33.42 -27.53 15.93
C SER A 307 34.84 -27.10 15.57
N SER A 308 35.57 -26.66 16.60
CA SER A 308 36.93 -27.10 17.00
C SER A 308 37.89 -27.80 16.01
N LYS A 309 39.11 -27.24 15.80
CA LYS A 309 40.50 -27.79 16.03
C LYS A 309 41.63 -27.15 15.15
N PRO A 310 42.96 -27.26 15.44
CA PRO A 310 43.69 -26.21 16.19
C PRO A 310 45.11 -25.84 15.63
N ILE A 311 45.82 -24.97 16.39
CA ILE A 311 47.29 -24.75 16.46
C ILE A 311 47.96 -23.80 15.43
N GLN A 312 48.50 -22.66 15.91
CA GLN A 312 49.95 -22.41 15.98
C GLN A 312 50.34 -21.17 16.82
N LYS A 313 51.47 -21.34 17.53
CA LYS A 313 52.13 -20.46 18.51
C LYS A 313 52.64 -19.14 17.91
N LYS A 314 52.62 -18.05 18.68
CA LYS A 314 53.81 -17.22 18.93
C LYS A 314 53.67 -16.31 20.15
N GLN A 315 54.78 -16.21 20.88
CA GLN A 315 54.96 -15.57 22.19
C GLN A 315 55.28 -14.06 22.10
N ARG A 316 55.27 -13.44 23.31
CA ARG A 316 55.93 -12.20 23.80
C ARG A 316 55.13 -10.91 23.59
N GLY A 317 54.93 -10.05 24.59
CA GLY A 317 55.49 -10.01 25.93
C GLY A 317 54.83 -8.95 26.83
N LYS A 318 55.00 -9.16 28.14
CA LYS A 318 54.57 -8.32 29.27
C LYS A 318 55.24 -6.93 29.30
N ARG A 319 54.51 -5.93 29.79
CA ARG A 319 54.91 -4.92 30.81
C ARG A 319 53.63 -4.20 31.28
N LYS A 320 53.08 -4.52 32.45
CA LYS A 320 53.40 -4.15 33.84
C LYS A 320 52.91 -2.73 34.20
N ILE A 321 51.91 -2.76 35.08
CA ILE A 321 51.28 -1.71 35.91
C ILE A 321 52.33 -0.95 36.74
N MET A 322 52.17 0.36 36.95
CA MET A 322 52.29 0.98 38.28
C MET A 322 51.61 2.36 38.33
N SER A 323 51.00 2.61 39.47
CA SER A 323 50.18 3.74 39.87
C SER A 323 50.98 4.80 40.65
N ASP A 324 50.28 5.91 40.90
CA ASP A 324 50.37 6.85 42.02
C ASP A 324 51.41 8.00 42.04
N GLU A 325 50.84 9.20 41.95
CA GLU A 325 50.91 10.35 42.87
C GLU A 325 52.21 10.66 43.63
N ASP A 326 52.65 11.91 43.45
CA ASP A 326 52.74 12.98 44.45
C ASP A 326 54.07 13.76 44.54
N ASP A 327 53.90 15.02 44.93
CA ASP A 327 54.85 16.00 45.49
C ASP A 327 55.73 16.92 44.60
N SER A 328 55.23 18.16 44.48
CA SER A 328 55.74 19.43 45.06
C SER A 328 57.18 19.96 44.82
N GLU A 329 57.20 21.30 44.63
CA GLU A 329 58.32 22.28 44.69
C GLU A 329 59.43 22.13 43.63
N VAL A 330 59.77 23.13 42.80
CA VAL A 330 60.02 24.58 43.01
C VAL A 330 59.69 25.36 41.75
#